data_AF-A0A9D6HYA4-F1
#
_entry.id   AF-A0A9D6HYA4-F1
#
_cell.length_a   1.000
_cell.length_b   1.000
_cell.length_c   1.000
_cell.angle_alpha   90.00
_cell.angle_beta   90.00
_cell.angle_gamma   90.00
#
_symmetry.space_group_name_H-M   'P 1'
#
loop_
_entity.id
_entity.type
_entity.pdbx_description
1 polymer ?
#
loop_
_entity_poly.entity_id
_entity_poly.type
_entity_poly.pdbx_seq_one_letter_code
_entity_poly.pdbx_strand_id
1 'polypeptide(L)'
;MTVGYQRIKGLREQGQRRSGEYEASKSRTLPVSLTKLYRAFSQPRLQSQWLPDVTLAVRSATPNKYIHITWEDGTSVDAGFTSKARSKAQVAVQHRKLQSKEAANRMKQYWTERLDALAEMLAPGGNGKS
;
A
#
# COMPACT_ATOMS: atom_id res chain seq x y z
N MET A 1 -0.63 -25.83 -1.96
CA MET A 1 -0.89 -25.34 -0.59
C MET A 1 -0.14 -24.03 -0.43
N THR A 2 -0.81 -22.89 -0.49
CA THR A 2 -0.16 -21.58 -0.39
C THR A 2 -0.37 -21.08 1.04
N VAL A 3 0.70 -21.02 1.82
CA VAL A 3 0.68 -20.55 3.21
C VAL A 3 0.26 -19.08 3.20
N GLY A 4 -1.02 -18.85 3.52
CA GLY A 4 -1.57 -17.53 3.79
C GLY A 4 -0.95 -17.01 5.07
N TYR A 5 -0.19 -15.93 4.94
CA TYR A 5 0.51 -15.29 6.04
C TYR A 5 -0.40 -15.08 7.26
N GLN A 6 0.17 -15.37 8.43
CA GLN A 6 -0.50 -15.57 9.70
C GLN A 6 -1.44 -14.43 10.09
N ARG A 7 -2.61 -14.84 10.59
CA ARG A 7 -3.60 -14.01 11.27
C ARG A 7 -2.98 -13.44 12.55
N ILE A 8 -2.96 -12.12 12.70
CA ILE A 8 -3.01 -11.51 14.03
C ILE A 8 -4.46 -11.66 14.50
N LYS A 9 -4.76 -12.77 15.19
CA LYS A 9 -6.05 -12.99 15.88
C LYS A 9 -5.96 -12.38 17.28
N GLY A 10 -6.74 -11.33 17.51
CA GLY A 10 -7.16 -10.91 18.84
C GLY A 10 -8.55 -10.31 18.73
N LEU A 11 -9.53 -10.92 19.41
CA LEU A 11 -10.94 -10.52 19.48
C LEU A 11 -11.11 -9.01 19.72
N ARG A 12 -11.39 -8.21 18.69
CA ARG A 12 -11.72 -6.77 18.76
C ARG A 12 -12.54 -6.36 17.55
N GLU A 13 -13.25 -5.24 17.64
CA GLU A 13 -13.90 -4.65 16.46
C GLU A 13 -12.90 -4.56 15.31
N GLN A 14 -13.33 -4.95 14.11
CA GLN A 14 -12.48 -5.12 12.95
C GLN A 14 -11.74 -3.81 12.60
N GLY A 15 -10.49 -3.67 13.06
CA GLY A 15 -9.63 -2.51 12.81
C GLY A 15 -9.14 -1.72 14.03
N GLN A 16 -9.57 -2.05 15.26
CA GLN A 16 -9.13 -1.34 16.47
C GLN A 16 -7.95 -2.04 17.18
N ARG A 17 -6.87 -1.28 17.46
CA ARG A 17 -5.69 -1.71 18.25
C ARG A 17 -5.95 -1.57 19.75
N ARG A 18 -5.11 -2.22 20.59
CA ARG A 18 -5.16 -2.10 22.06
C ARG A 18 -5.06 -0.65 22.57
N SER A 19 -4.42 0.23 21.81
CA SER A 19 -4.24 1.65 22.13
C SER A 19 -5.50 2.50 21.87
N GLY A 20 -6.57 1.93 21.30
CA GLY A 20 -7.76 2.67 20.85
C GLY A 20 -7.63 3.22 19.43
N GLU A 21 -6.44 3.19 18.83
CA GLU A 21 -6.21 3.61 17.44
C GLU A 21 -6.80 2.62 16.43
N TYR A 22 -7.22 3.15 15.29
CA TYR A 22 -7.70 2.39 14.17
C TYR A 22 -6.64 2.23 13.08
N GLU A 23 -6.83 1.21 12.24
CA GLU A 23 -6.02 0.99 11.05
C GLU A 23 -6.85 0.58 9.83
N ALA A 24 -6.36 0.96 8.66
CA ALA A 24 -6.87 0.54 7.38
C ALA A 24 -5.83 -0.33 6.68
N SER A 25 -6.26 -1.50 6.18
CA SER A 25 -5.40 -2.41 5.45
C SER A 25 -6.00 -2.71 4.08
N LYS A 26 -5.19 -2.64 3.03
CA LYS A 26 -5.56 -3.03 1.67
C LYS A 26 -4.41 -3.76 1.00
N SER A 27 -4.70 -4.71 0.13
CA SER A 27 -3.69 -5.33 -0.72
C SER A 27 -4.17 -5.47 -2.15
N ARG A 28 -3.23 -5.46 -3.08
CA ARG A 28 -3.47 -5.67 -4.52
C ARG A 28 -2.38 -6.59 -5.07
N THR A 29 -2.79 -7.56 -5.89
CA THR A 29 -1.87 -8.42 -6.64
C THR A 29 -1.89 -8.01 -8.10
N LEU A 30 -0.72 -7.80 -8.69
CA LEU A 30 -0.55 -7.22 -10.01
C LEU A 30 0.33 -8.12 -10.89
N PRO A 31 0.06 -8.20 -12.20
CA PRO A 31 0.85 -8.98 -13.16
C PRO A 31 2.13 -8.23 -13.57
N VAL A 32 2.93 -7.81 -12.59
CA VAL A 32 4.22 -7.14 -12.78
C VAL A 32 5.30 -7.76 -11.91
N SER A 33 6.57 -7.53 -12.27
CA SER A 33 7.69 -7.92 -11.42
C SER A 33 7.70 -7.13 -10.11
N LEU A 34 8.23 -7.75 -9.04
CA LEU A 34 8.39 -7.13 -7.73
C LEU A 34 9.14 -5.79 -7.81
N THR A 35 10.20 -5.74 -8.61
CA THR A 35 11.00 -4.53 -8.81
C THR A 35 10.22 -3.42 -9.48
N LYS A 36 9.38 -3.71 -10.49
CA LYS A 36 8.54 -2.69 -11.14
C LYS A 36 7.54 -2.11 -10.14
N LEU A 37 6.90 -2.97 -9.34
CA LEU A 37 5.96 -2.56 -8.30
C LEU A 37 6.64 -1.70 -7.21
N TYR A 38 7.81 -2.12 -6.72
CA TYR A 38 8.56 -1.37 -5.71
C TYR A 38 9.01 0.01 -6.24
N ARG A 39 9.42 0.09 -7.50
CA ARG A 39 9.81 1.37 -8.14
C ARG A 39 8.65 2.36 -8.19
N ALA A 40 7.42 1.89 -8.44
CA ALA A 40 6.24 2.75 -8.45
C ALA A 40 5.95 3.44 -7.10
N PHE A 41 6.41 2.84 -5.99
CA PHE A 41 6.31 3.41 -4.66
C PHE A 41 7.55 4.19 -4.20
N SER A 42 8.72 3.98 -4.81
CA SER A 42 9.98 4.61 -4.36
C SER A 42 10.44 5.77 -5.24
N GLN A 43 9.93 5.89 -6.47
CA GLN A 43 10.31 6.95 -7.40
C GLN A 43 9.29 8.08 -7.38
N PRO A 44 9.64 9.31 -6.97
CA PRO A 44 8.71 10.44 -6.89
C PRO A 44 7.94 10.69 -8.19
N ARG A 45 8.61 10.59 -9.35
CA ARG A 45 7.98 10.75 -10.66
C ARG A 45 6.87 9.73 -10.94
N LEU A 46 7.01 8.51 -10.43
CA LEU A 46 5.98 7.47 -10.58
C LEU A 46 4.90 7.62 -9.51
N GLN A 47 5.28 8.00 -8.28
CA GLN A 47 4.32 8.27 -7.20
C GLN A 47 3.29 9.30 -7.65
N SER A 48 3.71 10.43 -8.21
CA SER A 48 2.79 11.49 -8.65
C SER A 48 1.79 11.07 -9.73
N GLN A 49 2.01 9.96 -10.44
CA GLN A 49 1.09 9.48 -11.47
C GLN A 49 -0.13 8.76 -10.89
N TRP A 50 0.00 8.11 -9.73
CA TRP A 50 -1.10 7.35 -9.09
C TRP A 50 -1.43 7.82 -7.67
N LEU A 51 -0.58 8.68 -7.08
CA LEU A 51 -0.76 9.41 -5.82
C LEU A 51 -0.42 10.90 -6.04
N PRO A 52 -1.21 11.64 -6.84
CA PRO A 52 -0.93 13.05 -7.11
C PRO A 52 -1.16 13.96 -5.88
N ASP A 53 -2.08 13.56 -4.99
CA ASP A 53 -2.58 14.40 -3.90
C ASP A 53 -1.75 14.29 -2.62
N VAL A 54 -0.63 13.54 -2.61
CA VAL A 54 0.12 13.24 -1.38
C VAL A 54 1.62 13.30 -1.63
N THR A 55 2.31 14.05 -0.79
CA THR A 55 3.77 14.04 -0.70
C THR A 55 4.22 12.90 0.23
N LEU A 56 4.79 11.83 -0.32
CA LEU A 56 5.27 10.71 0.48
C LEU A 56 6.60 11.06 1.16
N ALA A 57 6.55 11.38 2.45
CA ALA A 57 7.75 11.47 3.28
C ALA A 57 8.24 10.05 3.63
N VAL A 58 9.12 9.50 2.80
CA VAL A 58 9.71 8.16 3.03
C VAL A 58 10.66 8.23 4.22
N ARG A 59 10.30 7.55 5.31
CA ARG A 59 11.10 7.47 6.54
C ARG A 59 12.21 6.43 6.43
N SER A 60 11.89 5.27 5.86
CA SER A 60 12.84 4.19 5.62
C SER A 60 12.31 3.23 4.58
N ALA A 61 13.22 2.53 3.90
CA ALA A 61 12.86 1.53 2.90
C ALA A 61 13.92 0.43 2.86
N THR A 62 13.46 -0.83 2.73
CA THR A 62 14.32 -1.92 2.27
C THR A 62 13.92 -2.28 0.85
N PRO A 63 14.85 -2.23 -0.12
CA PRO A 63 14.58 -2.53 -1.51
C PRO A 63 13.77 -3.82 -1.69
N ASN A 64 12.68 -3.73 -2.47
CA ASN A 64 11.78 -4.84 -2.80
C ASN A 64 11.08 -5.53 -1.62
N LYS A 65 11.17 -5.00 -0.39
CA LYS A 65 10.59 -5.62 0.80
C LYS A 65 9.57 -4.73 1.50
N TYR A 66 9.97 -3.52 1.88
CA TYR A 66 9.09 -2.59 2.59
C TYR A 66 9.47 -1.13 2.36
N ILE A 67 8.47 -0.25 2.46
CA ILE A 67 8.60 1.21 2.52
C ILE A 67 7.75 1.70 3.68
N HIS A 68 8.33 2.53 4.54
CA HIS A 68 7.67 3.20 5.66
C HIS A 68 7.55 4.68 5.34
N ILE A 69 6.33 5.20 5.40
CA ILE A 69 5.99 6.58 5.05
C ILE A 69 5.33 7.26 6.25
N THR A 70 5.73 8.50 6.51
CA THR A 70 4.95 9.42 7.33
C THR A 70 3.96 10.11 6.41
N TRP A 71 2.67 10.03 6.73
CA TRP A 71 1.62 10.69 5.97
C TRP A 71 1.52 12.18 6.35
N GLU A 72 0.87 12.98 5.53
CA GLU A 72 0.82 14.45 5.70
C GLU A 72 0.14 14.89 7.00
N ASP A 73 -0.82 14.11 7.50
CA ASP A 73 -1.49 14.33 8.78
C ASP A 73 -0.74 13.72 9.99
N GLY A 74 0.50 13.26 9.80
CA GLY A 74 1.34 12.66 10.82
C GLY A 74 1.03 11.19 11.13
N THR A 75 0.04 10.59 10.44
CA THR A 75 -0.21 9.14 10.49
C THR A 75 0.91 8.37 9.80
N SER A 76 0.84 7.04 9.83
CA SER A 76 1.94 6.19 9.32
C SER A 76 1.41 5.17 8.33
N VAL A 77 2.11 5.03 7.20
CA VAL A 77 1.79 4.06 6.16
C VAL A 77 2.96 3.10 5.97
N ASP A 78 2.67 1.81 6.07
CA ASP A 78 3.61 0.75 5.75
C ASP A 78 3.17 0.04 4.47
N ALA A 79 4.04 0.02 3.47
CA ALA A 79 3.85 -0.74 2.23
C ALA A 79 4.80 -1.94 2.22
N GLY A 80 4.26 -3.15 2.27
CA GLY A 80 4.99 -4.40 2.15
C GLY A 80 4.84 -5.01 0.76
N PHE A 81 5.94 -5.52 0.21
CA PHE A 81 5.98 -6.08 -1.14
C PHE A 81 6.33 -7.56 -1.09
N THR A 82 5.72 -8.35 -1.97
CA THR A 82 5.95 -9.80 -2.03
C THR A 82 5.91 -10.29 -3.47
N SER A 83 6.97 -10.98 -3.91
CA SER A 83 6.95 -11.71 -5.18
C SER A 83 6.01 -12.92 -5.07
N LYS A 84 5.13 -13.08 -6.05
CA LYS A 84 4.25 -14.26 -6.19
C LYS A 84 4.70 -15.16 -7.34
N ALA A 85 5.27 -14.56 -8.40
CA ALA A 85 5.92 -15.23 -9.53
C ALA A 85 6.86 -14.22 -10.23
N ARG A 86 7.63 -14.66 -11.24
CA ARG A 86 8.56 -13.79 -11.99
C ARG A 86 7.93 -12.48 -12.50
N SER A 87 6.68 -12.56 -12.97
CA SER A 87 5.88 -11.43 -13.48
C SER A 87 4.62 -11.19 -12.65
N LYS A 88 4.62 -11.54 -11.36
CA LYS A 88 3.47 -11.31 -10.48
C LYS A 88 3.93 -10.93 -9.08
N ALA A 89 3.45 -9.81 -8.58
CA ALA A 89 3.79 -9.30 -7.25
C ALA A 89 2.55 -8.80 -6.53
N GLN A 90 2.62 -8.78 -5.20
CA GLN A 90 1.60 -8.22 -4.32
C GLN A 90 2.20 -7.04 -3.55
N VAL A 91 1.38 -6.01 -3.35
CA VAL A 91 1.62 -4.98 -2.34
C VAL A 91 0.51 -5.06 -1.29
N ALA A 92 0.89 -4.95 -0.03
CA ALA A 92 -0.02 -4.76 1.10
C ALA A 92 0.30 -3.43 1.78
N VAL A 93 -0.70 -2.59 1.92
CA VAL A 93 -0.61 -1.27 2.57
C VAL A 93 -1.36 -1.32 3.89
N GLN A 94 -0.72 -0.83 4.95
CA GLN A 94 -1.31 -0.64 6.26
C GLN A 94 -1.17 0.83 6.66
N HIS A 95 -2.30 1.52 6.81
CA HIS A 95 -2.38 2.90 7.27
C HIS A 95 -2.80 2.87 8.75
N ARG A 96 -1.92 3.34 9.62
CA ARG A 96 -2.00 3.24 11.09
C ARG A 96 -2.23 4.61 11.73
N LYS A 97 -2.52 4.61 13.04
CA LYS A 97 -2.77 5.80 13.86
C LYS A 97 -4.02 6.59 13.46
N LEU A 98 -5.03 5.91 12.91
CA LEU A 98 -6.28 6.55 12.55
C LEU A 98 -7.12 6.77 13.82
N GLN A 99 -7.65 7.98 13.97
CA GLN A 99 -8.34 8.38 15.19
C GLN A 99 -9.75 7.80 15.32
N SER A 100 -10.34 7.31 14.23
CA SER A 100 -11.70 6.75 14.25
C SER A 100 -11.90 5.64 13.21
N LYS A 101 -12.99 4.90 13.39
CA LYS A 101 -13.46 3.88 12.44
C LYS A 101 -13.84 4.49 11.09
N GLU A 102 -14.45 5.67 11.09
CA GLU A 102 -14.82 6.41 9.90
C GLU A 102 -13.56 6.81 9.12
N ALA A 103 -12.51 7.27 9.80
CA ALA A 103 -11.22 7.54 9.18
C ALA A 103 -10.60 6.28 8.56
N ALA A 104 -10.67 5.14 9.27
CA ALA A 104 -10.23 3.86 8.72
C ALA A 104 -11.02 3.43 7.47
N ASN A 105 -12.34 3.64 7.45
CA ASN A 105 -13.16 3.33 6.28
C ASN A 105 -12.84 4.24 5.09
N ARG A 106 -12.69 5.56 5.32
CA ARG A 106 -12.24 6.50 4.28
C ARG A 106 -10.89 6.09 3.70
N MET A 107 -9.92 5.73 4.54
CA MET A 107 -8.61 5.28 4.09
C MET A 107 -8.65 3.94 3.35
N LYS A 108 -9.51 2.98 3.75
CA LYS A 108 -9.71 1.75 2.99
C LYS A 108 -10.23 2.01 1.57
N GLN A 109 -11.17 2.94 1.42
CA GLN A 109 -11.69 3.33 0.12
C GLN A 109 -10.61 4.04 -0.70
N TYR A 110 -9.96 5.05 -0.12
CA TYR A 110 -8.84 5.74 -0.75
C TYR A 110 -7.77 4.77 -1.29
N TRP A 111 -7.29 3.85 -0.45
CA TRP A 111 -6.30 2.85 -0.89
C TRP A 111 -6.84 1.87 -1.93
N THR A 112 -8.14 1.62 -1.97
CA THR A 112 -8.74 0.82 -3.04
C THR A 112 -8.59 1.56 -4.36
N GLU A 113 -9.05 2.81 -4.43
CA GLU A 113 -8.99 3.62 -5.65
C GLU A 113 -7.55 3.86 -6.11
N ARG A 114 -6.64 4.19 -5.19
CA ARG A 114 -5.23 4.45 -5.55
C ARG A 114 -4.50 3.20 -6.01
N LEU A 115 -4.72 2.04 -5.39
CA LEU A 115 -4.11 0.79 -5.84
C LEU A 115 -4.72 0.28 -7.16
N ASP A 116 -5.94 0.70 -7.49
CA ASP A 116 -6.55 0.44 -8.79
C ASP A 116 -5.92 1.33 -9.87
N ALA A 117 -5.75 2.63 -9.61
CA ALA A 117 -4.99 3.52 -10.50
C ALA A 117 -3.54 3.05 -10.72
N LEU A 118 -2.88 2.55 -9.66
CA LEU A 118 -1.56 1.92 -9.78
C LEU A 118 -1.60 0.69 -10.70
N ALA A 119 -2.65 -0.13 -10.60
CA ALA A 119 -2.81 -1.31 -11.44
C ALA A 119 -2.92 -0.94 -12.92
N GLU A 120 -3.70 0.10 -13.22
CA GLU A 120 -3.88 0.63 -14.58
C GLU A 120 -2.59 1.23 -15.13
N MET A 121 -1.91 2.08 -14.36
CA MET A 121 -0.62 2.67 -14.73
C MET A 121 0.45 1.60 -15.03
N LEU A 122 0.40 0.47 -14.32
CA LEU A 122 1.38 -0.61 -14.45
C LEU A 122 1.00 -1.68 -15.48
N ALA A 123 -0.25 -1.67 -15.97
CA ALA A 123 -0.79 -2.65 -16.89
C ALA A 123 0.08 -2.73 -18.17
N PRO A 124 0.31 -3.94 -18.70
CA PRO A 124 1.00 -4.09 -19.98
C PRO A 124 0.16 -3.42 -21.09
N GLY A 125 0.63 -2.27 -21.60
CA GLY A 125 -0.07 -1.46 -22.62
C GLY A 125 -0.49 -0.06 -22.17
N GLY A 126 -0.28 0.32 -20.91
CA GLY A 126 -0.49 1.69 -20.43
C GLY A 126 0.55 2.66 -21.03
N ASN A 127 0.11 3.53 -21.93
CA ASN A 127 0.90 4.50 -22.67
C ASN A 127 1.87 5.32 -21.80
N GLY A 128 3.16 4.99 -21.89
CA GLY A 128 4.18 6.01 -21.97
C GLY A 128 4.12 6.61 -23.37
N LYS A 129 3.28 7.62 -23.58
CA LYS A 129 3.38 8.49 -24.74
C LYS A 129 4.73 9.23 -24.60
N SER A 130 5.69 8.90 -25.44
CA SER A 130 6.82 9.76 -25.80
C SER A 130 6.75 9.98 -27.29
#